data_AF-A0A9Q1C8U0-F1
#
_entry.id   AF-A0A9Q1C8U0-F1
#
_cell.length_a   1.000
_cell.length_b   1.000
_cell.length_c   1.000
_cell.angle_alpha   90.00
_cell.angle_beta   90.00
_cell.angle_gamma   90.00
#
_symmetry.space_group_name_H-M   'P 1'
#
loop_
_entity.id
_entity.type
_entity.pdbx_description
1 polymer ?
#
loop_
_entity_poly.entity_id
_entity_poly.type
_entity_poly.pdbx_seq_one_letter_code
_entity_poly.pdbx_strand_id
1 'polypeptide(L)'
;MVENIEFRNPPCPFQQKLRNGMRKTSSKEKVIVPADKTKSLYAPSPDDYAKLLKDKITQRYKVAGINKEQNDIASKLEFHDRVSHMGERKAFIIINDHKDNFPNKVPCRLIYPAKSEMGLVNKTILRYERKSEARAATK
;
A
#
# COMPACT_ATOMS: atom_id res chain seq x y z
N MET A 1 10.07 29.69 -37.77
CA MET A 1 11.39 29.82 -37.11
C MET A 1 11.10 29.93 -35.63
N VAL A 2 11.39 28.90 -34.84
CA VAL A 2 11.15 28.94 -33.38
C VAL A 2 12.47 29.37 -32.76
N GLU A 3 12.49 30.58 -32.20
CA GLU A 3 13.66 31.06 -31.47
C GLU A 3 13.84 30.24 -30.19
N ASN A 4 15.10 29.98 -29.84
CA ASN A 4 15.45 29.26 -28.63
C ASN A 4 15.22 30.20 -27.43
N ILE A 5 14.03 30.14 -26.85
CA ILE A 5 13.66 30.96 -25.69
C ILE A 5 14.42 30.44 -24.47
N GLU A 6 15.47 31.16 -24.05
CA GLU A 6 16.17 30.87 -22.80
C GLU A 6 15.35 31.39 -21.61
N PHE A 7 14.74 30.46 -20.87
CA PHE A 7 14.04 30.80 -19.63
C PHE A 7 15.04 31.11 -18.52
N ARG A 8 14.98 32.33 -17.99
CA ARG A 8 15.67 32.64 -16.73
C ARG A 8 15.07 31.78 -15.63
N ASN A 9 15.93 31.20 -14.79
CA ASN A 9 15.53 30.41 -13.63
C ASN A 9 15.80 31.21 -12.34
N PRO A 10 15.09 32.34 -12.11
CA PRO A 10 15.37 33.21 -10.97
C PRO A 10 15.12 32.42 -9.68
N PRO A 11 16.09 32.36 -8.76
CA PRO A 11 15.93 31.60 -7.54
C PRO A 11 14.92 32.30 -6.63
N CYS A 12 13.67 31.81 -6.62
CA CYS A 12 12.71 32.35 -5.68
C CYS A 12 12.94 31.75 -4.28
N PRO A 13 12.72 32.52 -3.19
CA PRO A 13 12.91 32.03 -1.82
C PRO A 13 12.12 30.75 -1.53
N PHE A 14 10.95 30.58 -2.14
CA PHE A 14 10.14 29.38 -2.01
C PHE A 14 10.77 28.15 -2.67
N GLN A 15 11.29 28.27 -3.89
CA GLN A 15 12.00 27.18 -4.57
C GLN A 15 13.27 26.77 -3.82
N GLN A 16 14.00 27.73 -3.24
CA GLN A 16 15.14 27.41 -2.37
C GLN A 16 14.70 26.66 -1.11
N LYS A 17 13.61 27.10 -0.45
CA LYS A 17 13.02 26.38 0.70
C LYS A 17 12.63 24.95 0.32
N LEU A 18 12.00 24.75 -0.84
CA LEU A 18 11.65 23.42 -1.35
C LEU A 18 12.88 22.56 -1.62
N ARG A 19 13.90 23.09 -2.31
CA ARG A 19 15.16 22.37 -2.57
C ARG A 19 15.85 21.95 -1.28
N ASN A 20 15.89 22.85 -0.30
CA ASN A 20 16.46 22.55 1.02
C ASN A 20 15.61 21.50 1.76
N GLY A 21 14.29 21.56 1.64
CA GLY A 21 13.37 20.54 2.16
C GLY A 21 13.61 19.17 1.53
N MET A 22 13.72 19.09 0.20
CA MET A 22 14.01 17.84 -0.51
C MET A 22 15.36 17.25 -0.08
N ARG A 23 16.42 18.07 -0.03
CA ARG A 23 17.75 17.63 0.44
C ARG A 23 17.68 17.05 1.85
N LYS A 24 16.99 17.74 2.77
CA LYS A 24 16.80 17.28 4.15
C LYS A 24 15.94 16.01 4.25
N THR A 25 15.06 15.74 3.28
CA THR A 25 14.26 14.51 3.26
C THR A 25 15.06 13.35 2.69
N SER A 26 15.83 13.57 1.63
CA SER A 26 16.70 12.55 1.03
C SER A 26 17.89 12.18 1.92
N SER A 27 18.38 13.09 2.76
CA SER A 27 19.52 12.84 3.65
C SER A 27 19.15 12.17 4.98
N LYS A 28 17.85 11.98 5.28
CA LYS A 28 17.42 11.40 6.55
C LYS A 28 17.51 9.89 6.50
N GLU A 29 18.09 9.33 7.56
CA GLU A 29 18.11 7.89 7.85
C GLU A 29 16.73 7.32 8.20
N LYS A 30 15.72 8.18 8.41
CA LYS A 30 14.39 7.81 8.90
C LYS A 30 13.33 7.87 7.79
N VAL A 31 12.38 6.94 7.85
CA VAL A 31 11.28 6.84 6.87
C VAL A 31 10.14 7.77 7.30
N ILE A 32 9.66 8.64 6.41
CA ILE A 32 8.52 9.52 6.73
C ILE A 32 7.21 8.78 6.44
N VAL A 33 6.36 8.66 7.45
CA VAL A 33 5.06 7.98 7.38
C VAL A 33 3.96 8.94 7.82
N PRO A 34 2.95 9.20 6.95
CA PRO A 34 1.81 10.01 7.34
C PRO A 34 0.88 9.25 8.28
N ALA A 35 0.15 10.01 9.09
CA ALA A 35 -0.98 9.52 9.83
C ALA A 35 -2.23 9.42 8.93
N ASP A 36 -3.18 8.57 9.33
CA ASP A 36 -4.37 8.30 8.54
C ASP A 36 -5.40 9.45 8.56
N LYS A 37 -5.75 9.93 9.75
CA LYS A 37 -6.81 10.95 9.94
C LYS A 37 -6.31 12.29 10.43
N THR A 38 -5.10 12.31 10.99
CA THR A 38 -4.49 13.53 11.49
C THR A 38 -3.48 14.07 10.47
N LYS A 39 -3.05 15.31 10.66
CA LYS A 39 -2.00 15.92 9.84
C LYS A 39 -0.58 15.57 10.34
N SER A 40 -0.47 14.59 11.23
CA SER A 40 0.78 14.20 11.87
C SER A 40 1.69 13.43 10.90
N LEU A 41 3.00 13.67 11.01
CA LEU A 41 4.03 12.95 10.27
C LEU A 41 4.94 12.27 11.28
N TYR A 42 5.17 10.97 11.09
CA TYR A 42 6.06 10.17 11.92
C TYR A 42 7.32 9.82 11.14
N ALA A 43 8.42 9.67 11.86
CA ALA A 43 9.72 9.33 11.28
C ALA A 43 10.35 8.12 12.00
N PRO A 44 9.79 6.90 11.87
CA PRO A 44 10.42 5.69 12.39
C PRO A 44 11.77 5.40 11.73
N SER A 45 12.59 4.59 12.40
CA SER A 45 13.77 3.99 11.78
C SER A 45 13.34 3.04 10.64
N PRO A 46 14.23 2.77 9.66
CA PRO A 46 13.94 1.81 8.59
C PRO A 46 13.63 0.41 9.13
N ASP A 47 14.32 -0.01 10.19
CA ASP A 47 14.15 -1.32 10.81
C ASP A 47 12.80 -1.45 11.51
N ASP A 48 12.38 -0.42 12.25
CA ASP A 48 11.08 -0.41 12.91
C ASP A 48 9.94 -0.35 11.89
N TYR A 49 10.13 0.42 10.81
CA TYR A 49 9.19 0.44 9.69
C TYR A 49 9.05 -0.94 9.03
N ALA A 50 10.17 -1.62 8.78
CA ALA A 50 10.17 -2.96 8.18
C ALA A 50 9.49 -4.01 9.08
N LYS A 51 9.71 -3.94 10.40
CA LYS A 51 9.00 -4.79 11.38
C LYS A 51 7.50 -4.53 11.35
N LEU A 52 7.08 -3.27 11.44
CA LEU A 52 5.66 -2.89 11.38
C LEU A 52 4.99 -3.34 10.08
N LEU A 53 5.70 -3.22 8.95
CA LEU A 53 5.22 -3.68 7.65
C LEU A 53 5.05 -5.21 7.63
N LYS A 54 6.07 -5.95 8.08
CA LYS A 54 6.06 -7.41 8.12
C LYS A 54 4.94 -7.94 8.99
N ASP A 55 4.80 -7.41 10.21
CA ASP A 55 3.76 -7.81 11.17
C ASP A 55 2.36 -7.60 10.60
N LYS A 56 2.16 -6.50 9.85
CA LYS A 56 0.86 -6.22 9.22
C LYS A 56 0.56 -7.10 8.02
N ILE A 57 1.58 -7.48 7.26
CA ILE A 57 1.45 -8.45 6.18
C ILE A 57 1.10 -9.82 6.76
N THR A 58 1.84 -10.29 7.77
CA THR A 58 1.66 -11.63 8.36
C THR A 58 0.45 -11.74 9.28
N GLN A 59 -0.15 -10.63 9.73
CA GLN A 59 -1.32 -10.62 10.61
C GLN A 59 -2.50 -11.47 10.09
N ARG A 60 -2.66 -11.60 8.76
CA ARG A 60 -3.78 -12.31 8.13
C ARG A 60 -3.41 -13.61 7.43
N TYR A 61 -2.13 -13.88 7.22
CA TYR A 61 -1.67 -15.09 6.54
C TYR A 61 -0.97 -15.99 7.55
N LYS A 62 -1.54 -17.17 7.84
CA LYS A 62 -0.73 -18.29 8.34
C LYS A 62 0.31 -18.57 7.25
N VAL A 63 1.59 -18.56 7.61
CA VAL A 63 2.71 -18.77 6.69
C VAL A 63 2.60 -20.16 6.07
N ALA A 64 1.93 -20.26 4.92
CA ALA A 64 1.73 -21.52 4.21
C ALA A 64 2.00 -21.30 2.72
N GLY A 65 3.28 -21.17 2.32
CA GLY A 65 3.78 -21.51 0.97
C GLY A 65 2.98 -21.04 -0.27
N ILE A 66 2.21 -19.95 -0.19
CA ILE A 66 1.07 -19.67 -1.09
C ILE A 66 1.48 -19.45 -2.56
N ASN A 67 2.72 -19.05 -2.83
CA ASN A 67 3.12 -18.62 -4.17
C ASN A 67 3.16 -19.77 -5.22
N LYS A 68 3.40 -21.03 -4.82
CA LYS A 68 3.39 -22.15 -5.78
C LYS A 68 1.97 -22.63 -6.05
N GLU A 69 1.19 -22.85 -5.00
CA GLU A 69 -0.19 -23.36 -5.14
C GLU A 69 -1.12 -22.37 -5.87
N GLN A 70 -0.94 -21.07 -5.68
CA GLN A 70 -1.73 -20.07 -6.42
C GLN A 70 -1.40 -20.05 -7.91
N ASN A 71 -0.13 -20.22 -8.27
CA ASN A 71 0.26 -20.37 -9.67
C ASN A 71 -0.28 -21.66 -10.28
N ASP A 72 -0.26 -22.77 -9.53
CA ASP A 72 -0.81 -24.05 -10.01
C ASP A 72 -2.33 -23.99 -10.20
N ILE A 73 -3.04 -23.30 -9.30
CA ILE A 73 -4.49 -23.07 -9.42
C ILE A 73 -4.80 -22.13 -10.60
N ALA A 74 -4.02 -21.06 -10.79
CA ALA A 74 -4.19 -20.14 -11.92
C ALA A 74 -3.90 -20.82 -13.27
N SER A 75 -2.89 -21.71 -13.31
CA SER A 75 -2.55 -22.52 -14.48
C SER A 75 -3.67 -23.48 -14.86
N LYS A 76 -4.33 -24.10 -13.86
CA LYS A 76 -5.47 -25.01 -14.07
C LYS A 76 -6.76 -24.32 -14.53
N LEU A 77 -6.89 -23.01 -14.35
CA LEU A 77 -8.11 -22.26 -14.64
C LEU A 77 -8.05 -21.48 -15.98
N GLU A 78 -7.00 -21.64 -16.79
CA GLU A 78 -6.84 -21.03 -18.13
C GLU A 78 -7.05 -19.50 -18.21
N PHE A 79 -6.93 -18.78 -17.09
CA PHE A 79 -7.01 -17.31 -17.07
C PHE A 79 -5.66 -16.62 -17.32
N HIS A 80 -4.63 -17.38 -17.70
CA HIS A 80 -3.27 -16.87 -17.89
C HIS A 80 -3.21 -15.67 -18.85
N ASP A 81 -4.05 -15.64 -19.89
CA ASP A 81 -4.10 -14.54 -20.87
C ASP A 81 -4.91 -13.32 -20.41
N ARG A 82 -5.74 -13.43 -19.36
CA ARG A 82 -6.60 -12.34 -18.87
C ARG A 82 -6.10 -11.71 -17.58
N VAL A 83 -5.29 -12.44 -16.81
CA VAL A 83 -4.64 -11.88 -15.62
C VAL A 83 -3.44 -11.06 -16.11
N SER A 84 -3.66 -9.75 -16.27
CA SER A 84 -2.55 -8.81 -16.48
C SER A 84 -1.44 -9.13 -15.48
N HIS A 85 -0.20 -9.24 -15.97
CA HIS A 85 0.96 -9.45 -15.12
C HIS A 85 0.95 -8.37 -14.03
N MET A 86 0.58 -8.79 -12.82
CA MET A 86 0.45 -7.92 -11.68
C MET A 86 1.84 -7.37 -11.41
N GLY A 87 2.08 -6.11 -11.75
CA GLY A 87 3.36 -5.47 -11.43
C GLY A 87 3.63 -5.64 -9.94
N GLU A 88 4.83 -6.09 -9.59
CA GLU A 88 5.27 -6.27 -8.21
C GLU A 88 5.30 -4.91 -7.50
N ARG A 89 4.16 -4.48 -6.97
CA ARG A 89 4.08 -3.22 -6.24
C ARG A 89 4.29 -3.49 -4.75
N LYS A 90 5.26 -2.76 -4.18
CA LYS A 90 5.61 -2.83 -2.77
C LYS A 90 4.43 -2.39 -1.89
N ALA A 91 4.28 -3.03 -0.74
CA ALA A 91 3.29 -2.66 0.26
C ALA A 91 3.77 -1.48 1.10
N PHE A 92 2.85 -0.62 1.54
CA PHE A 92 3.14 0.54 2.40
C PHE A 92 2.25 0.53 3.64
N ILE A 93 2.64 1.26 4.69
CA ILE A 93 1.81 1.43 5.89
C ILE A 93 1.53 2.90 6.19
N ILE A 94 0.39 3.16 6.80
CA ILE A 94 -0.03 4.46 7.37
C ILE A 94 -0.29 4.25 8.86
N ILE A 95 0.07 5.22 9.71
CA ILE A 95 -0.12 5.12 11.17
C ILE A 95 -1.52 5.62 11.55
N ASN A 96 -2.25 4.83 12.35
CA ASN A 96 -3.57 5.20 12.89
C ASN A 96 -3.41 5.77 14.31
N ASP A 97 -2.85 6.95 14.45
CA ASP A 97 -2.63 7.62 15.74
C ASP A 97 -3.93 7.96 16.51
N HIS A 98 -5.06 8.05 15.82
CA HIS A 98 -6.39 8.25 16.40
C HIS A 98 -6.99 7.00 17.09
N LYS A 99 -6.24 5.89 17.17
CA LYS A 99 -6.71 4.66 17.81
C LYS A 99 -6.25 4.60 19.27
N ASP A 100 -7.05 3.92 20.09
CA ASP A 100 -6.79 3.77 21.51
C ASP A 100 -5.44 3.12 21.78
N ASN A 101 -4.80 3.52 22.89
CA ASN A 101 -3.50 3.02 23.35
C ASN A 101 -2.30 3.36 22.43
N PHE A 102 -2.44 4.34 21.53
CA PHE A 102 -1.30 5.04 20.93
C PHE A 102 -0.69 6.02 21.96
N PRO A 103 0.65 6.12 22.10
CA PRO A 103 1.70 5.50 21.29
C PRO A 103 2.19 4.12 21.76
N ASN A 104 1.71 3.60 22.89
CA ASN A 104 2.18 2.32 23.46
C ASN A 104 2.07 1.15 22.47
N LYS A 105 0.99 1.13 21.68
CA LYS A 105 0.82 0.29 20.50
C LYS A 105 0.74 1.21 19.29
N VAL A 106 1.46 0.89 18.22
CA VAL A 106 1.43 1.65 16.95
C VAL A 106 0.52 0.93 15.94
N PRO A 107 -0.80 1.17 15.96
CA PRO A 107 -1.71 0.54 15.01
C PRO A 107 -1.50 1.12 13.62
N CYS A 108 -1.00 0.29 12.71
CA CYS A 108 -0.80 0.66 11.31
C CYS A 108 -1.89 0.08 10.41
N ARG A 109 -2.24 0.81 9.33
CA ARG A 109 -3.05 0.34 8.21
C ARG A 109 -2.14 -0.02 7.05
N LEU A 110 -2.29 -1.25 6.54
CA LEU A 110 -1.58 -1.70 5.34
C LEU A 110 -2.27 -1.11 4.09
N ILE A 111 -1.49 -0.43 3.27
CA ILE A 111 -1.85 0.05 1.95
C ILE A 111 -1.15 -0.85 0.94
N TYR A 112 -1.91 -1.77 0.35
CA TYR A 112 -1.42 -2.60 -0.73
C TYR A 112 -1.89 -2.03 -2.07
N PRO A 113 -1.00 -1.43 -2.88
CA PRO A 113 -1.34 -0.84 -4.17
C PRO A 113 -1.70 -1.90 -5.24
N ALA A 114 -1.49 -3.18 -4.94
CA ALA A 114 -1.83 -4.31 -5.79
C ALA A 114 -3.01 -5.10 -5.22
N LYS A 115 -4.16 -4.46 -4.93
CA LYS A 115 -5.40 -5.24 -4.84
C LYS A 115 -5.58 -5.91 -6.20
N SER A 116 -5.26 -7.20 -6.27
CA SER A 116 -5.38 -7.98 -7.50
C SER A 116 -6.81 -7.93 -8.01
N GLU A 117 -6.97 -8.11 -9.32
CA GLU A 117 -8.30 -8.43 -9.87
C GLU A 117 -8.88 -9.68 -9.20
N MET A 118 -8.03 -10.58 -8.68
CA MET A 118 -8.44 -11.68 -7.80
C MET A 118 -9.15 -11.22 -6.53
N GLY A 119 -8.82 -10.04 -5.98
CA GLY A 119 -9.57 -9.42 -4.90
C GLY A 119 -10.99 -8.99 -5.30
N LEU A 120 -11.19 -8.57 -6.57
CA LEU A 120 -12.51 -8.30 -7.14
C LEU A 120 -13.27 -9.61 -7.40
N VAL A 121 -12.60 -10.64 -7.93
CA VAL A 121 -13.16 -11.99 -8.15
C VAL A 121 -13.62 -12.60 -6.81
N ASN A 122 -12.76 -12.61 -5.78
CA ASN A 122 -13.11 -13.13 -4.46
C ASN A 122 -14.27 -12.36 -3.82
N LYS A 123 -14.32 -11.04 -4.00
CA LYS A 123 -15.44 -10.21 -3.52
C LYS A 123 -16.75 -10.55 -4.24
N THR A 124 -16.66 -10.95 -5.50
CA THR A 124 -17.81 -11.35 -6.31
C THR A 124 -18.32 -12.74 -5.90
N ILE A 125 -17.43 -13.72 -5.73
CA ILE A 125 -17.74 -15.07 -5.24
C ILE A 125 -18.43 -15.00 -3.87
N LEU A 126 -17.84 -14.28 -2.90
CA LEU A 126 -18.42 -14.10 -1.55
C LEU A 126 -19.80 -13.43 -1.59
N ARG A 127 -20.08 -12.62 -2.62
CA ARG A 127 -21.37 -11.95 -2.79
C ARG A 127 -22.42 -12.90 -3.38
N TYR A 128 -22.01 -13.85 -4.22
CA TYR A 128 -22.87 -14.91 -4.73
C TYR A 128 -23.25 -15.90 -3.63
N GLU A 129 -22.29 -16.38 -2.83
CA GLU A 129 -22.54 -17.31 -1.73
C GLU A 129 -23.51 -16.74 -0.68
N ARG A 130 -23.29 -15.49 -0.25
CA ARG A 130 -24.24 -14.81 0.65
C ARG A 130 -25.63 -14.64 0.05
N LYS A 131 -25.75 -14.44 -1.26
CA LYS A 131 -27.06 -14.36 -1.93
C LYS A 131 -27.74 -15.73 -1.99
N SER A 132 -27.01 -16.82 -2.20
CA SER A 132 -27.58 -18.18 -2.14
C SER A 132 -28.01 -18.56 -0.73
N GLU A 133 -27.22 -18.23 0.29
CA GLU A 133 -27.57 -18.46 1.69
C GLU A 133 -28.79 -17.66 2.11
N ALA A 134 -28.87 -16.38 1.74
CA ALA A 134 -30.04 -15.55 2.00
C ALA A 134 -31.32 -16.10 1.33
N ARG A 135 -31.20 -16.64 0.10
CA ARG A 135 -32.32 -17.29 -0.60
C ARG A 135 -32.72 -18.61 0.05
N ALA A 136 -31.77 -19.38 0.57
CA ALA A 136 -32.04 -20.62 1.30
C ALA A 136 -32.73 -20.36 2.64
N ALA A 137 -32.42 -19.24 3.32
CA ALA A 137 -33.05 -18.85 4.58
C ALA A 137 -34.45 -18.23 4.43
N THR A 138 -34.92 -17.98 3.21
CA THR A 138 -36.27 -17.42 2.95
C THR A 138 -37.28 -18.49 2.48
N LYS A 139 -36.89 -19.78 2.51
CA LYS A 139 -37.77 -20.94 2.30
C LYS A 139 -37.99 -21.65 3.62
#